data_AF-A0A7J8ZZY9-F1
#
_entry.id   AF-A0A7J8ZZY9-F1
#
_cell.length_a   1.000
_cell.length_b   1.000
_cell.length_c   1.000
_cell.angle_alpha   90.00
_cell.angle_beta   90.00
_cell.angle_gamma   90.00
#
_symmetry.space_group_name_H-M   'P 1'
#
loop_
_entity.id
_entity.type
_entity.pdbx_description
1 polymer ?
#
loop_
_entity_poly.entity_id
_entity_poly.type
_entity_poly.pdbx_seq_one_letter_code
_entity_poly.pdbx_strand_id
1 'polypeptide(L)'
;MSATQRRRVNGHPSDEPESDDSGILNEGILLLVFESIKWDLQVLCLTASVNRKLRAIAKRLLWRKLCVFRAPYMVAALANGAPNGRIGGGWDALAKLMFFCSGCESTRHFIVSRAIPGHFTRASRFSKTSGRSFLAKKCRGDLLFVSDPCEHPMGDKEDDLGIFRGVFRGFMRSKTRACLLRRQVPFDERV
;
A
#
# COMPACT_ATOMS: atom_id res chain seq x y z
N MET A 1 17.94 66.59 23.03
CA MET A 1 17.52 65.34 22.35
C MET A 1 18.59 65.05 21.30
N SER A 2 19.33 63.96 21.22
CA SER A 2 19.29 62.61 21.80
C SER A 2 20.73 62.12 21.93
N ALA A 3 21.03 61.37 23.00
CA ALA A 3 22.34 60.77 23.26
C ALA A 3 22.24 59.25 23.32
N THR A 4 23.37 58.61 23.01
CA THR A 4 23.82 57.27 23.44
C THR A 4 23.45 56.03 22.59
N GLN A 5 24.41 55.72 21.71
CA GLN A 5 24.94 54.40 21.33
C GLN A 5 24.79 53.27 22.37
N ARG A 6 24.35 52.06 21.94
CA ARG A 6 24.62 50.72 22.53
C ARG A 6 24.39 49.66 21.43
N ARG A 7 25.44 49.05 20.85
CA ARG A 7 26.25 47.88 21.28
C ARG A 7 25.81 46.63 20.49
N ARG A 8 26.62 46.26 19.47
CA ARG A 8 26.59 44.95 18.80
C ARG A 8 26.68 43.85 19.85
N VAL A 9 25.74 42.92 19.85
CA VAL A 9 25.85 41.65 20.56
C VAL A 9 26.12 40.59 19.51
N ASN A 10 27.37 40.13 19.46
CA ASN A 10 27.72 38.85 18.86
C ASN A 10 27.07 37.77 19.72
N GLY A 11 26.24 36.92 19.11
CA GLY A 11 25.60 35.79 19.77
C GLY A 11 25.59 34.57 18.86
N HIS A 12 26.63 33.76 18.98
CA HIS A 12 26.62 32.31 18.71
C HIS A 12 27.52 31.72 19.81
N PRO A 13 27.26 30.54 20.41
CA PRO A 13 26.35 29.46 19.99
C PRO A 13 25.32 29.15 21.09
N SER A 14 24.03 29.18 20.76
CA SER A 14 23.08 28.37 21.51
C SER A 14 22.94 27.09 20.71
N ASP A 15 23.66 26.06 21.15
CA ASP A 15 23.27 24.68 20.93
C ASP A 15 21.77 24.59 21.19
N GLU A 16 20.99 24.62 20.11
CA GLU A 16 19.70 23.95 20.12
C GLU A 16 19.99 22.57 20.71
N PRO A 17 19.28 22.13 21.76
CA PRO A 17 19.38 20.73 22.13
C PRO A 17 18.94 19.98 20.89
N GLU A 18 19.90 19.38 20.16
CA GLU A 18 19.62 18.24 19.32
C GLU A 18 18.80 17.35 20.24
N SER A 19 17.50 17.28 19.96
CA SER A 19 16.58 16.40 20.65
C SER A 19 16.99 15.00 20.22
N ASP A 20 18.06 14.54 20.84
CA ASP A 20 18.62 13.20 20.74
C ASP A 20 17.80 12.22 21.58
N ASP A 21 16.60 12.63 22.01
CA ASP A 21 15.55 11.74 22.48
C ASP A 21 14.81 11.10 21.30
N SER A 22 15.63 10.59 20.39
CA SER A 22 15.26 9.60 19.43
C SER A 22 14.91 8.34 20.21
N GLY A 23 13.67 8.20 20.69
CA GLY A 23 13.15 6.97 21.33
C GLY A 23 13.26 5.70 20.46
N ILE A 24 13.90 5.80 19.29
CA ILE A 24 14.35 4.72 18.43
C ILE A 24 15.89 4.74 18.43
N LEU A 25 16.50 3.82 19.16
CA LEU A 25 17.95 3.71 19.24
C LEU A 25 18.61 3.39 17.88
N ASN A 26 17.99 2.48 17.11
CA ASN A 26 18.54 2.01 15.83
C ASN A 26 17.42 1.41 14.94
N GLU A 27 17.37 1.78 13.66
CA GLU A 27 16.44 1.20 12.69
C GLU A 27 16.68 -0.30 12.46
N GLY A 28 17.92 -0.78 12.60
CA GLY A 28 18.27 -2.19 12.53
C GLY A 28 17.60 -3.02 13.63
N ILE A 29 17.47 -2.48 14.85
CA ILE A 29 16.71 -3.14 15.93
C ILE A 29 15.25 -3.26 15.53
N LEU A 30 14.67 -2.20 14.94
CA LEU A 30 13.30 -2.23 14.46
C LEU A 30 13.10 -3.31 13.39
N LEU A 31 14.06 -3.48 12.46
CA LEU A 31 14.02 -4.57 11.48
C LEU A 31 14.04 -5.96 12.14
N LEU A 32 14.90 -6.17 13.15
CA LEU A 32 14.98 -7.43 13.90
C LEU A 32 13.69 -7.72 14.67
N VAL A 33 13.07 -6.71 15.27
CA VAL A 33 11.75 -6.84 15.93
C VAL A 33 10.69 -7.24 14.92
N PHE A 34 10.65 -6.60 13.74
CA PHE A 34 9.68 -6.98 12.70
C PHE A 34 9.93 -8.38 12.15
N GLU A 35 11.20 -8.80 12.04
CA GLU A 35 11.56 -10.15 11.65
C GLU A 35 11.09 -11.20 12.68
N SER A 36 11.27 -10.93 13.98
CA SER A 36 10.87 -11.86 15.05
C SER A 36 9.35 -12.06 15.14
N ILE A 37 8.56 -11.01 14.81
CA ILE A 37 7.10 -11.10 14.71
C ILE A 37 6.61 -11.52 13.31
N LYS A 38 7.50 -12.04 12.46
CA LYS A 38 7.19 -12.53 11.09
C LYS A 38 6.50 -11.48 10.23
N TRP A 39 6.97 -10.24 10.33
CA TRP A 39 6.42 -9.09 9.62
C TRP A 39 4.91 -9.02 9.76
N ASP A 40 4.44 -8.94 11.01
CA ASP A 40 3.03 -8.70 11.30
C ASP A 40 2.60 -7.33 10.78
N LEU A 41 1.53 -7.35 10.01
CA LEU A 41 1.08 -6.18 9.29
C LEU A 41 0.31 -5.21 10.19
N GLN A 42 -0.50 -5.73 11.12
CA GLN A 42 -1.26 -4.91 12.05
C GLN A 42 -0.29 -4.15 12.96
N VAL A 43 0.76 -4.83 13.43
CA VAL A 43 1.83 -4.20 14.20
C VAL A 43 2.49 -3.08 13.38
N LEU A 44 2.79 -3.31 12.09
CA LEU A 44 3.39 -2.27 11.25
C LEU A 44 2.46 -1.05 11.08
N CYS A 45 1.16 -1.27 10.86
CA CYS A 45 0.16 -0.19 10.83
C CYS A 45 0.15 0.62 12.13
N LEU A 46 0.15 -0.05 13.28
CA LEU A 46 0.19 0.59 14.59
C LEU A 46 1.50 1.38 14.77
N THR A 47 2.64 0.77 14.51
CA THR A 47 3.97 1.42 14.57
C THR A 47 4.03 2.68 13.71
N ALA A 48 3.55 2.63 12.46
CA ALA A 48 3.52 3.78 11.56
C ALA A 48 2.56 4.91 12.01
N SER A 49 1.66 4.60 12.94
CA SER A 49 0.66 5.53 13.50
C SER A 49 1.14 6.20 14.79
N VAL A 50 2.14 5.65 15.47
CA VAL A 50 2.64 6.16 16.76
C VAL A 50 3.22 7.57 16.65
N ASN A 51 4.15 7.82 15.73
CA ASN A 51 4.76 9.14 15.54
C ASN A 51 5.28 9.38 14.12
N ARG A 52 5.68 10.63 13.82
CA ARG A 52 6.17 11.03 12.49
C ARG A 52 7.45 10.30 12.08
N LYS A 53 8.35 10.03 13.03
CA LYS A 53 9.63 9.34 12.77
C LYS A 53 9.40 7.88 12.35
N LEU A 54 8.60 7.13 13.11
CA LEU A 54 8.20 5.76 12.78
C LEU A 54 7.42 5.69 11.46
N ARG A 55 6.54 6.65 11.20
CA ARG A 55 5.86 6.77 9.91
C ARG A 55 6.84 6.93 8.75
N ALA A 56 7.86 7.78 8.91
CA ALA A 56 8.89 7.99 7.90
C ALA A 56 9.72 6.72 7.67
N ILE A 57 10.11 6.03 8.73
CA ILE A 57 10.83 4.74 8.66
C ILE A 57 9.97 3.67 7.98
N ALA A 58 8.68 3.60 8.31
CA ALA A 58 7.75 2.67 7.67
C ALA A 58 7.66 2.90 6.16
N LYS A 59 7.45 4.16 5.74
CA LYS A 59 7.41 4.58 4.34
C LYS A 59 8.70 4.26 3.59
N ARG A 60 9.86 4.50 4.21
CA ARG A 60 11.16 4.32 3.58
C ARG A 60 11.60 2.85 3.50
N LEU A 61 11.31 2.05 4.54
CA LEU A 61 11.91 0.73 4.74
C LEU A 61 10.91 -0.39 5.01
N LEU A 62 10.04 -0.23 6.01
CA LEU A 62 9.30 -1.37 6.56
C LEU A 62 8.26 -1.94 5.58
N TRP A 63 7.51 -1.09 4.87
CA TRP A 63 6.51 -1.57 3.90
C TRP A 63 7.14 -2.42 2.80
N ARG A 64 8.32 -2.02 2.31
CA ARG A 64 9.08 -2.81 1.33
C ARG A 64 9.45 -4.18 1.89
N LYS A 65 10.04 -4.21 3.09
CA LYS A 65 10.49 -5.46 3.72
C LYS A 65 9.31 -6.41 3.99
N LEU A 66 8.19 -5.88 4.49
CA LEU A 66 6.94 -6.62 4.65
C LEU A 66 6.47 -7.22 3.32
N CYS A 67 6.41 -6.44 2.24
CA CYS A 67 5.95 -6.93 0.94
C CYS A 67 6.87 -8.05 0.41
N VAL A 68 8.18 -7.89 0.54
CA VAL A 68 9.18 -8.91 0.14
C VAL A 68 9.00 -10.19 0.96
N PHE A 69 8.76 -10.07 2.26
CA PHE A 69 8.53 -11.22 3.14
C PHE A 69 7.21 -11.95 2.80
N ARG A 70 6.11 -11.21 2.62
CA ARG A 70 4.77 -11.78 2.43
C ARG A 70 4.53 -12.33 1.02
N ALA A 71 5.09 -11.70 -0.01
CA ALA A 71 4.80 -12.04 -1.40
C ALA A 71 6.04 -11.92 -2.31
N PRO A 72 7.13 -12.68 -2.04
CA PRO A 72 8.42 -12.51 -2.71
C PRO A 72 8.32 -12.64 -4.23
N TYR A 73 7.59 -13.66 -4.73
CA TYR A 73 7.41 -13.88 -6.17
C TYR A 73 6.64 -12.75 -6.86
N MET A 74 5.60 -12.22 -6.21
CA MET A 74 4.83 -11.10 -6.75
C MET A 74 5.69 -9.83 -6.78
N VAL A 75 6.41 -9.53 -5.70
CA VAL A 75 7.30 -8.37 -5.64
C VAL A 75 8.39 -8.45 -6.69
N ALA A 76 9.08 -9.59 -6.84
CA ALA A 76 10.12 -9.77 -7.84
C ALA A 76 9.58 -9.54 -9.27
N ALA A 77 8.38 -10.06 -9.55
CA ALA A 77 7.74 -9.85 -10.84
C ALA A 77 7.35 -8.39 -11.09
N LEU A 78 6.82 -7.68 -10.09
CA LEU A 78 6.40 -6.28 -10.19
C LEU A 78 7.59 -5.31 -10.26
N ALA A 79 8.67 -5.61 -9.55
CA ALA A 79 9.91 -4.81 -9.55
C ALA A 79 10.77 -5.02 -10.81
N ASN A 80 10.27 -5.76 -11.81
CA ASN A 80 11.03 -6.19 -13.01
C ASN A 80 12.36 -6.88 -12.66
N GLY A 81 12.41 -7.61 -11.55
CA GLY A 81 13.63 -8.28 -11.08
C GLY A 81 14.71 -7.34 -10.53
N ALA A 82 14.47 -6.03 -10.44
CA ALA A 82 15.45 -5.09 -9.89
C ALA A 82 15.43 -5.15 -8.34
N PRO A 83 16.58 -5.31 -7.66
CA PRO A 83 16.65 -5.40 -6.19
C PRO A 83 16.14 -4.13 -5.48
N ASN A 84 16.16 -2.98 -6.16
CA ASN A 84 15.63 -1.70 -5.70
C ASN A 84 14.51 -1.16 -6.61
N GLY A 85 13.81 -2.05 -7.35
CA GLY A 85 12.78 -1.66 -8.29
C GLY A 85 11.68 -0.84 -7.63
N ARG A 86 11.27 0.25 -8.29
CA ARG A 86 10.13 1.06 -7.86
C ARG A 86 8.84 0.30 -8.20
N ILE A 87 7.98 0.10 -7.22
CA ILE A 87 6.62 -0.42 -7.43
C ILE A 87 5.71 0.75 -7.78
N GLY A 88 4.96 0.64 -8.88
CA GLY A 88 3.95 1.63 -9.24
C GLY A 88 2.93 1.81 -8.11
N GLY A 89 2.71 3.04 -7.67
CA GLY A 89 1.85 3.36 -6.52
C GLY A 89 2.52 3.30 -5.15
N GLY A 90 3.74 2.77 -5.03
CA GLY A 90 4.48 2.70 -3.76
C GLY A 90 4.33 1.38 -3.00
N TRP A 91 5.21 1.17 -2.02
CA TRP A 91 5.26 -0.06 -1.21
C TRP A 91 4.10 -0.15 -0.22
N ASP A 92 3.66 0.98 0.31
CA ASP A 92 2.50 1.11 1.18
C ASP A 92 1.19 0.80 0.45
N ALA A 93 1.04 1.24 -0.81
CA ALA A 93 -0.11 0.86 -1.63
C ALA A 93 -0.13 -0.65 -1.93
N LEU A 94 1.01 -1.24 -2.28
CA LEU A 94 1.11 -2.69 -2.47
C LEU A 94 0.81 -3.44 -1.17
N ALA A 95 1.33 -2.98 -0.04
CA ALA A 95 1.01 -3.55 1.26
C ALA A 95 -0.49 -3.48 1.50
N LYS A 96 -1.14 -2.32 1.30
CA LYS A 96 -2.59 -2.13 1.48
C LYS A 96 -3.42 -3.19 0.74
N LEU A 97 -3.04 -3.54 -0.50
CA LEU A 97 -3.71 -4.62 -1.25
C LEU A 97 -3.65 -5.98 -0.54
N MET A 98 -2.60 -6.25 0.25
CA MET A 98 -2.45 -7.52 0.97
C MET A 98 -3.36 -7.66 2.19
N PHE A 99 -3.91 -6.57 2.72
CA PHE A 99 -4.64 -6.63 4.00
C PHE A 99 -5.89 -5.78 4.10
N PHE A 100 -6.19 -4.93 3.13
CA PHE A 100 -7.34 -4.04 3.23
C PHE A 100 -8.33 -4.39 2.13
N CYS A 101 -9.53 -4.80 2.52
CA CYS A 101 -10.69 -4.81 1.64
C CYS A 101 -11.25 -3.38 1.60
N SER A 102 -11.44 -2.82 0.41
CA SER A 102 -12.04 -1.48 0.26
C SER A 102 -13.52 -1.45 0.61
N GLY A 103 -14.16 -2.61 0.76
CA GLY A 103 -15.62 -2.68 0.79
C GLY A 103 -16.20 -2.43 -0.59
N CYS A 104 -17.52 -2.23 -0.64
CA CYS A 104 -18.27 -2.03 -1.87
C CYS A 104 -19.48 -1.15 -1.61
N GLU A 105 -19.72 -0.20 -2.50
CA GLU A 105 -20.93 0.62 -2.55
C GLU A 105 -21.55 0.51 -3.93
N SER A 106 -22.85 0.80 -4.03
CA SER A 106 -23.55 0.81 -5.31
C SER A 106 -22.97 1.87 -6.25
N THR A 107 -22.62 1.45 -7.45
CA THR A 107 -22.20 2.30 -8.57
C THR A 107 -23.20 2.21 -9.70
N ARG A 108 -23.11 3.10 -10.70
CA ARG A 108 -23.96 3.00 -11.90
C ARG A 108 -23.80 1.70 -12.69
N HIS A 109 -22.70 0.96 -12.49
CA HIS A 109 -22.42 -0.29 -13.20
C HIS A 109 -22.56 -1.54 -12.33
N PHE A 110 -22.68 -1.39 -11.02
CA PHE A 110 -22.73 -2.49 -10.07
C PHE A 110 -23.56 -2.07 -8.86
N ILE A 111 -24.79 -2.58 -8.77
CA ILE A 111 -25.72 -2.28 -7.70
C ILE A 111 -25.62 -3.39 -6.65
N VAL A 112 -25.44 -2.99 -5.39
CA VAL A 112 -25.48 -3.87 -4.22
C VAL A 112 -26.68 -3.50 -3.34
N SER A 113 -27.27 -4.50 -2.69
CA SER A 113 -28.40 -4.33 -1.77
C SER A 113 -28.02 -3.52 -0.53
N ARG A 114 -26.76 -3.61 -0.10
CA ARG A 114 -26.20 -2.86 1.03
C ARG A 114 -24.76 -2.44 0.78
N ALA A 115 -24.40 -1.26 1.29
CA ALA A 115 -23.01 -0.83 1.34
C ALA A 115 -22.21 -1.67 2.33
N ILE A 116 -20.97 -1.97 1.96
CA ILE A 116 -20.04 -2.78 2.74
C ILE A 116 -18.85 -1.89 3.08
N PRO A 117 -18.58 -1.63 4.37
CA PRO A 117 -17.43 -0.81 4.75
C PRO A 117 -16.10 -1.54 4.50
N GLY A 118 -15.06 -0.75 4.23
CA GLY A 118 -13.70 -1.26 4.15
C GLY A 118 -13.19 -1.77 5.50
N HIS A 119 -12.39 -2.84 5.49
CA HIS A 119 -11.90 -3.48 6.71
C HIS A 119 -10.58 -4.23 6.48
N PHE A 120 -9.92 -4.61 7.58
CA PHE A 120 -8.71 -5.43 7.55
C PHE A 120 -9.04 -6.90 7.29
N THR A 121 -8.45 -7.48 6.26
CA THR A 121 -8.52 -8.91 5.96
C THR A 121 -7.42 -9.65 6.72
N ARG A 122 -7.74 -10.80 7.32
CA ARG A 122 -6.78 -11.60 8.12
C ARG A 122 -5.61 -12.17 7.30
N ALA A 123 -5.90 -12.63 6.09
CA ALA A 123 -4.91 -13.15 5.16
C ALA A 123 -5.35 -12.87 3.73
N SER A 124 -4.38 -12.71 2.83
CA SER A 124 -4.63 -12.57 1.41
C SER A 124 -3.51 -13.26 0.64
N ARG A 125 -3.87 -14.22 -0.22
CA ARG A 125 -2.91 -14.86 -1.14
C ARG A 125 -3.15 -14.29 -2.52
N PHE A 126 -2.07 -13.94 -3.21
CA PHE A 126 -2.12 -13.42 -4.57
C PHE A 126 -1.70 -14.50 -5.57
N SER A 127 -2.50 -14.69 -6.61
CA SER A 127 -2.29 -15.69 -7.65
C SER A 127 -2.18 -15.04 -9.03
N LYS A 128 -1.10 -15.37 -9.74
CA LYS A 128 -0.93 -15.07 -11.16
C LYS A 128 -1.91 -15.86 -12.03
N THR A 129 -2.18 -17.11 -11.66
CA THR A 129 -3.07 -17.99 -12.42
C THR A 129 -4.51 -17.50 -12.35
N SER A 130 -4.96 -17.13 -11.15
CA SER A 130 -6.25 -16.46 -10.97
C SER A 130 -6.29 -15.17 -11.79
N GLY A 131 -5.30 -14.29 -11.67
CA GLY A 131 -5.29 -13.06 -12.47
C GLY A 131 -5.37 -13.28 -13.97
N ARG A 132 -4.81 -14.37 -14.52
CA ARG A 132 -4.95 -14.71 -15.94
C ARG A 132 -6.38 -15.09 -16.33
N SER A 133 -7.20 -15.66 -15.44
CA SER A 133 -8.60 -15.99 -15.73
C SER A 133 -9.50 -14.75 -15.78
N PHE A 134 -9.18 -13.73 -14.99
CA PHE A 134 -9.88 -12.42 -15.01
C PHE A 134 -9.62 -11.62 -16.30
N LEU A 135 -8.57 -11.97 -17.07
CA LEU A 135 -8.23 -11.27 -18.30
C LEU A 135 -8.95 -11.86 -19.52
N ALA A 136 -9.54 -10.98 -20.33
CA ALA A 136 -10.04 -11.32 -21.64
C ALA A 136 -8.95 -12.03 -22.48
N LYS A 137 -9.34 -12.96 -23.36
CA LYS A 137 -8.40 -13.83 -24.11
C LYS A 137 -7.24 -13.06 -24.77
N LYS A 138 -7.54 -11.92 -25.40
CA LYS A 138 -6.56 -11.02 -26.05
C LYS A 138 -5.60 -10.29 -25.10
N CYS A 139 -5.96 -10.19 -23.82
CA CYS A 139 -5.19 -9.54 -22.76
C CYS A 139 -4.40 -10.53 -21.89
N ARG A 140 -4.55 -11.84 -22.07
CA ARG A 140 -3.89 -12.88 -21.24
C ARG A 140 -2.35 -12.88 -21.27
N GLY A 141 -1.73 -12.03 -22.10
CA GLY A 141 -0.28 -11.78 -22.08
C GLY A 141 0.14 -10.74 -21.03
N ASP A 142 -0.80 -9.95 -20.50
CA ASP A 142 -0.54 -9.05 -19.38
C ASP A 142 -0.41 -9.85 -18.08
N LEU A 143 0.40 -9.33 -17.15
CA LEU A 143 0.59 -9.96 -15.85
C LEU A 143 -0.26 -9.23 -14.80
N LEU A 144 -1.29 -9.92 -14.33
CA LEU A 144 -2.15 -9.50 -13.23
C LEU A 144 -2.01 -10.52 -12.10
N PHE A 145 -1.75 -10.05 -10.88
CA PHE A 145 -1.92 -10.83 -9.67
C PHE A 145 -3.25 -10.45 -9.05
N VAL A 146 -4.04 -11.45 -8.63
CA VAL A 146 -5.35 -11.24 -7.97
C VAL A 146 -5.35 -11.99 -6.65
N SER A 147 -5.92 -11.37 -5.62
CA SER A 147 -6.10 -12.00 -4.31
C SER A 147 -7.16 -13.09 -4.33
N ASP A 148 -7.16 -13.97 -3.33
CA ASP A 148 -8.40 -14.64 -2.94
C ASP A 148 -9.49 -13.58 -2.61
N PRO A 149 -10.79 -13.85 -2.84
CA PRO A 149 -11.84 -12.91 -2.54
C PRO A 149 -11.95 -12.68 -1.04
N CYS A 150 -12.27 -11.45 -0.65
CA CYS A 150 -12.86 -11.19 0.65
C CYS A 150 -14.36 -11.45 0.53
N GLU A 151 -14.85 -12.50 1.19
CA GLU A 151 -16.25 -12.91 1.13
C GLU A 151 -17.10 -12.07 2.08
N HIS A 152 -18.21 -11.56 1.55
CA HIS A 152 -19.18 -10.79 2.29
C HIS A 152 -20.55 -11.41 2.12
N PRO A 153 -21.12 -11.99 3.19
CA PRO A 153 -22.49 -12.47 3.14
C PRO A 153 -23.43 -11.33 2.77
N MET A 154 -24.41 -11.57 1.90
CA MET A 154 -25.39 -10.54 1.51
C MET A 154 -26.78 -10.78 2.13
N GLY A 155 -26.94 -11.88 2.86
CA GLY A 155 -28.17 -12.30 3.52
C GLY A 155 -28.66 -13.63 2.93
N ASP A 156 -29.68 -14.22 3.56
CA ASP A 156 -30.07 -15.62 3.27
C ASP A 156 -30.62 -15.88 1.85
N LYS A 157 -30.89 -14.82 1.08
CA LYS A 157 -31.49 -14.88 -0.27
C LYS A 157 -30.59 -14.35 -1.38
N GLU A 158 -29.41 -13.83 -1.05
CA GLU A 158 -28.47 -13.25 -2.01
C GLU A 158 -27.15 -14.00 -1.95
N ASP A 159 -26.52 -14.18 -3.10
CA ASP A 159 -25.19 -14.78 -3.17
C ASP A 159 -24.17 -13.89 -2.43
N ASP A 160 -23.19 -14.54 -1.79
CA ASP A 160 -22.09 -13.84 -1.13
C ASP A 160 -21.29 -13.00 -2.13
N LEU A 161 -20.97 -11.78 -1.74
CA LEU A 161 -20.15 -10.88 -2.55
C LEU A 161 -18.67 -11.13 -2.30
N GLY A 162 -17.97 -11.61 -3.32
CA GLY A 162 -16.50 -11.73 -3.31
C GLY A 162 -15.80 -10.48 -3.81
N ILE A 163 -15.06 -9.78 -2.93
CA ILE A 163 -14.27 -8.60 -3.32
C ILE A 163 -12.82 -9.01 -3.58
N PHE A 164 -12.40 -8.91 -4.84
CA PHE A 164 -11.04 -9.21 -5.29
C PHE A 164 -10.16 -7.97 -5.30
N ARG A 165 -8.88 -8.15 -4.96
CA ARG A 165 -7.85 -7.10 -5.03
C ARG A 165 -6.81 -7.53 -6.05
N GLY A 166 -6.29 -6.59 -6.83
CA GLY A 166 -5.37 -6.95 -7.90
C GLY A 166 -4.31 -5.91 -8.18
N VAL A 167 -3.20 -6.37 -8.75
CA VAL A 167 -2.09 -5.52 -9.18
C VAL A 167 -1.51 -6.00 -10.51
N PHE A 168 -1.43 -5.07 -11.47
CA PHE A 168 -0.82 -5.30 -12.77
C PHE A 168 0.67 -5.01 -12.72
N ARG A 169 1.47 -5.85 -13.40
CA ARG A 169 2.81 -5.44 -13.82
C ARG A 169 2.69 -4.51 -15.02
N GLY A 170 2.99 -3.23 -14.83
CA GLY A 170 3.10 -2.27 -15.92
C GLY A 170 1.77 -1.97 -16.63
N PHE A 171 0.70 -1.71 -15.87
CA PHE A 171 -0.64 -1.42 -16.40
C PHE A 171 -0.64 -0.39 -17.54
N MET A 172 0.15 0.68 -17.41
CA MET A 172 0.21 1.78 -18.39
C MET A 172 0.59 1.33 -19.81
N ARG A 173 1.35 0.23 -19.93
CA ARG A 173 1.81 -0.35 -21.19
C ARG A 173 1.07 -1.65 -21.55
N SER A 174 0.05 -2.02 -20.78
CA SER A 174 -0.67 -3.30 -20.92
C SER A 174 -1.66 -3.30 -22.10
N LYS A 175 -1.92 -4.49 -22.66
CA LYS A 175 -2.99 -4.69 -23.65
C LYS A 175 -4.37 -4.45 -23.03
N THR A 176 -4.51 -4.72 -21.74
CA THR A 176 -5.72 -4.48 -20.94
C THR A 176 -6.07 -2.99 -20.97
N ARG A 177 -5.13 -2.10 -20.63
CA ARG A 177 -5.36 -0.66 -20.71
C ARG A 177 -5.73 -0.22 -22.13
N ALA A 178 -5.00 -0.70 -23.14
CA ALA A 178 -5.32 -0.38 -24.54
C ALA A 178 -6.73 -0.83 -24.95
N CYS A 179 -7.19 -1.99 -24.46
CA CYS A 179 -8.55 -2.49 -24.69
C CYS A 179 -9.61 -1.66 -23.97
N LEU A 180 -9.35 -1.24 -22.72
CA LEU A 180 -10.27 -0.37 -21.95
C LEU A 180 -10.43 0.99 -22.65
N LEU A 181 -9.34 1.59 -23.10
CA LEU A 181 -9.35 2.85 -23.85
C LEU A 181 -10.10 2.72 -25.18
N ARG A 182 -9.85 1.66 -25.95
CA ARG A 182 -10.54 1.42 -27.23
C ARG A 182 -12.06 1.27 -27.04
N ARG A 183 -12.47 0.64 -25.94
CA ARG A 183 -13.89 0.48 -25.60
C ARG A 183 -14.50 1.73 -24.96
N GLN A 184 -13.71 2.78 -24.75
CA GLN A 184 -14.13 4.00 -24.05
C GLN A 184 -14.79 3.67 -22.71
N VAL A 185 -14.23 2.70 -21.98
CA VAL A 185 -14.76 2.33 -20.66
C VAL A 185 -14.60 3.55 -19.76
N PRO A 186 -15.71 4.08 -19.21
CA PRO A 186 -15.62 5.26 -18.38
C PRO A 186 -14.93 4.92 -17.06
N PHE A 187 -14.13 5.85 -16.56
CA PHE A 187 -13.58 5.72 -15.21
C PHE A 187 -14.71 5.89 -14.18
N ASP A 188 -14.57 5.19 -13.06
CA ASP A 188 -15.34 5.52 -11.87
C ASP A 188 -14.65 6.73 -11.22
N GLU A 189 -15.40 7.81 -11.01
CA GLU A 189 -14.86 9.09 -10.53
C GLU A 189 -14.55 9.07 -9.03
N ARG A 190 -14.89 7.98 -8.32
CA ARG A 190 -14.76 7.86 -6.86
C ARG A 190 -13.42 7.29 -6.36
N VAL A 191 -12.30 7.51 -7.07
CA VAL A 191 -10.96 7.03 -6.65
C VAL A 191 -10.08 8.17 -6.12
#